data_AF-A0A7X9NNU8-F1
#
_entry.id   AF-A0A7X9NNU8-F1
#
_cell.length_a   1.000
_cell.length_b   1.000
_cell.length_c   1.000
_cell.angle_alpha   90.00
_cell.angle_beta   90.00
_cell.angle_gamma   90.00
#
_symmetry.space_group_name_H-M   'P 1'
#
loop_
_entity.id
_entity.type
_entity.pdbx_description
1 polymer ?
#
loop_
_entity_poly.entity_id
_entity_poly.type
_entity_poly.pdbx_seq_one_letter_code
_entity_poly.pdbx_strand_id
1 'polypeptide(L)'
;MLTVSQAMEKFKQAKVPQNEELLRRWLRKGKIEGAVIHSKREGWLIPEDSIKALIEEKKEKLKQKDKCQKAYNDGYQQAVSDFRASMRKWIVFGYEKSGSIKRSEFRQIAPLNSDNYFKFVDQHYFARGVAKPRQSTDYFYSEGFFCYPIGSIVIDTQESPYNEIYEEEKDLHLDTLAILMLSEYFRLSYIEAIKDTKIVIKSK
;
A
#
# COMPACT_ATOMS: atom_id res chain seq x y z
N MET A 1 -41.59 -5.54 26.20
CA MET A 1 -40.60 -5.10 27.21
C MET A 1 -39.50 -6.13 27.29
N LEU A 2 -38.25 -5.70 27.43
CA LEU A 2 -37.05 -6.53 27.39
C LEU A 2 -36.27 -6.41 28.69
N THR A 3 -35.62 -7.49 29.11
CA THR A 3 -34.58 -7.43 30.16
C THR A 3 -33.27 -6.90 29.60
N VAL A 4 -32.34 -6.52 30.48
CA VAL A 4 -30.99 -6.08 30.08
C VAL A 4 -30.29 -7.11 29.20
N SER A 5 -30.37 -8.41 29.55
CA SER A 5 -29.76 -9.49 28.77
C SER A 5 -30.36 -9.61 27.37
N GLN A 6 -31.70 -9.53 27.26
CA GLN A 6 -32.39 -9.56 25.97
C GLN A 6 -32.08 -8.33 25.10
N ALA A 7 -31.94 -7.16 25.72
CA ALA A 7 -31.50 -5.96 25.01
C ALA A 7 -30.06 -6.11 24.49
N MET A 8 -29.15 -6.71 25.27
CA MET A 8 -27.78 -7.00 24.83
C MET A 8 -27.72 -8.00 23.67
N GLU A 9 -28.61 -8.99 23.63
CA GLU A 9 -28.74 -9.89 22.47
C GLU A 9 -29.16 -9.14 21.21
N LYS A 10 -30.08 -8.17 21.31
CA LYS A 10 -30.48 -7.31 20.17
C LYS A 10 -29.31 -6.46 19.67
N PHE A 11 -28.48 -5.91 20.57
CA PHE A 11 -27.25 -5.19 20.18
C PHE A 11 -26.25 -6.11 19.44
N LYS A 12 -26.05 -7.34 19.94
CA LYS A 12 -25.19 -8.34 19.27
C LYS A 12 -25.71 -8.73 17.89
N GLN A 13 -27.01 -9.02 17.76
CA GLN A 13 -27.66 -9.33 16.48
C GLN A 13 -27.51 -8.19 15.47
N ALA A 14 -27.60 -6.94 15.96
CA ALA A 14 -27.41 -5.75 15.15
C ALA A 14 -25.93 -5.43 14.82
N LYS A 15 -24.98 -6.27 15.26
CA LYS A 15 -23.52 -6.06 15.16
C LYS A 15 -23.04 -4.71 15.71
N VAL A 16 -23.75 -4.16 16.70
CA VAL A 16 -23.36 -2.93 17.39
C VAL A 16 -22.64 -3.34 18.68
N PRO A 17 -21.32 -3.09 18.79
CA PRO A 17 -20.59 -3.42 20.00
C PRO A 17 -21.09 -2.57 21.16
N GLN A 18 -21.49 -3.23 22.24
CA GLN A 18 -22.02 -2.57 23.43
C GLN A 18 -21.61 -3.34 24.69
N ASN A 19 -21.40 -2.59 25.78
CA ASN A 19 -21.10 -3.14 27.10
C ASN A 19 -22.37 -3.09 27.98
N GLU A 20 -22.66 -4.19 28.67
CA GLU A 20 -23.80 -4.30 29.58
C GLU A 20 -23.75 -3.26 30.72
N GLU A 21 -22.57 -2.97 31.25
CA GLU A 21 -22.39 -1.95 32.29
C GLU A 21 -22.73 -0.54 31.80
N LEU A 22 -22.41 -0.24 30.53
CA LEU A 22 -22.78 1.03 29.90
C LEU A 22 -24.29 1.13 29.72
N LEU A 23 -24.95 0.04 29.32
CA LEU A 23 -26.41 -0.01 29.21
C LEU A 23 -27.08 0.21 30.58
N ARG A 24 -26.62 -0.47 31.63
CA ARG A 24 -27.09 -0.28 33.02
C ARG A 24 -26.85 1.15 33.52
N ARG A 25 -25.76 1.81 33.10
CA ARG A 25 -25.46 3.21 33.42
C ARG A 25 -26.44 4.17 32.74
N TRP A 26 -26.84 3.90 31.49
CA TRP A 26 -27.79 4.74 30.77
C TRP A 26 -29.21 4.61 31.31
N LEU A 27 -29.62 3.40 31.69
CA LEU A 27 -30.89 3.14 32.37
C LEU A 27 -30.99 3.94 33.67
N ARG A 28 -29.95 3.89 34.52
CA ARG A 28 -29.88 4.69 35.76
C ARG A 28 -29.93 6.19 35.54
N LYS A 29 -29.43 6.68 34.40
CA LYS A 29 -29.41 8.11 34.05
C LYS A 29 -30.68 8.58 33.33
N GLY A 30 -31.68 7.71 33.14
CA GLY A 30 -32.92 8.06 32.44
C GLY A 30 -32.73 8.36 30.96
N LYS A 31 -31.64 7.89 30.33
CA LYS A 31 -31.40 8.12 28.89
C LYS A 31 -32.26 7.25 27.98
N ILE A 32 -32.96 6.27 28.54
CA ILE A 32 -33.82 5.33 27.82
C ILE A 32 -35.24 5.56 28.32
N GLU A 33 -36.06 6.19 27.48
CA GLU A 33 -37.43 6.52 27.83
C GLU A 33 -38.28 5.24 28.00
N GLY A 34 -39.17 5.28 28.99
CA GLY A 34 -40.07 4.17 29.34
C GLY A 34 -39.39 2.99 30.03
N ALA A 35 -38.10 3.06 30.37
CA ALA A 35 -37.44 2.03 31.13
C ALA A 35 -37.79 2.12 32.62
N VAL A 36 -38.20 1.00 33.21
CA VAL A 36 -38.67 0.95 34.60
C VAL A 36 -37.96 -0.18 35.35
N ILE A 37 -37.67 0.03 36.64
CA ILE A 37 -37.19 -1.04 37.52
C ILE A 37 -38.41 -1.83 37.97
N HIS A 38 -38.50 -3.10 37.58
CA HIS A 38 -39.64 -3.96 37.93
C HIS A 38 -39.54 -4.46 39.37
N SER A 39 -38.38 -4.98 39.76
CA SER A 39 -38.11 -5.41 41.14
C SER A 39 -36.60 -5.49 41.40
N LYS A 40 -36.18 -5.53 42.67
CA LYS A 40 -34.77 -5.75 43.04
C LYS A 40 -34.21 -7.08 42.52
N ARG A 41 -35.08 -8.07 42.26
CA ARG A 41 -34.71 -9.42 41.83
C ARG A 41 -34.70 -9.57 40.30
N GLU A 42 -35.63 -8.94 39.61
CA GLU A 42 -35.81 -9.09 38.15
C GLU A 42 -35.14 -7.96 37.34
N GLY A 43 -34.82 -6.83 37.98
CA GLY A 43 -34.05 -5.75 37.37
C GLY A 43 -34.88 -4.81 36.48
N TRP A 44 -34.28 -4.35 35.38
CA TRP A 44 -34.85 -3.36 34.48
C TRP A 44 -35.72 -3.99 33.38
N LEU A 45 -36.88 -3.39 33.14
CA LEU A 45 -37.70 -3.61 31.95
C LEU A 45 -37.55 -2.42 31.00
N ILE A 46 -37.20 -2.73 29.75
CA ILE A 46 -36.87 -1.74 28.73
C ILE A 46 -37.85 -1.88 27.57
N PRO A 47 -38.47 -0.80 27.08
CA PRO A 47 -39.27 -0.86 25.87
C PRO A 47 -38.43 -1.31 24.67
N GLU A 48 -38.99 -2.16 23.81
CA GLU A 48 -38.27 -2.68 22.65
C GLU A 48 -37.98 -1.56 21.63
N ASP A 49 -38.91 -0.62 21.49
CA ASP A 49 -38.77 0.51 20.56
C ASP A 49 -37.63 1.46 20.97
N SER A 50 -37.45 1.68 22.28
CA SER A 50 -36.32 2.47 22.81
C SER A 50 -34.97 1.81 22.51
N ILE A 51 -34.88 0.48 22.55
CA ILE A 51 -33.66 -0.26 22.17
C ILE A 51 -33.42 -0.20 20.66
N LYS A 52 -34.46 -0.34 19.84
CA LYS A 52 -34.35 -0.22 18.37
C LYS A 52 -33.84 1.18 17.97
N ALA A 53 -34.38 2.24 18.55
CA ALA A 53 -33.96 3.61 18.30
C ALA A 53 -32.47 3.83 18.66
N LEU A 54 -32.02 3.31 19.81
CA LEU A 54 -30.61 3.38 20.22
C LEU A 54 -29.68 2.61 19.29
N ILE A 55 -30.12 1.45 18.79
CA ILE A 55 -29.35 0.66 17.81
C ILE A 55 -29.19 1.44 16.50
N GLU A 56 -30.27 2.05 15.99
CA GLU A 56 -30.24 2.88 14.79
C GLU A 56 -29.30 4.09 14.95
N GLU A 57 -29.42 4.84 16.05
CA GLU A 57 -28.53 5.98 16.35
C GLU A 57 -27.06 5.57 16.38
N LYS A 58 -26.76 4.41 16.98
CA LYS A 58 -25.40 3.87 17.05
C LYS A 58 -24.87 3.41 15.70
N LYS A 59 -25.70 2.75 14.89
CA LYS A 59 -25.32 2.38 13.52
C LYS A 59 -25.00 3.60 12.68
N GLU A 60 -25.80 4.66 12.79
CA GLU A 60 -25.56 5.89 12.05
C GLU A 60 -24.24 6.56 12.45
N LYS A 61 -23.95 6.62 13.76
CA LYS A 61 -22.66 7.11 14.26
C LYS A 61 -21.47 6.27 13.79
N LEU A 62 -21.62 4.94 13.73
CA LEU A 62 -20.58 4.05 13.19
C LEU A 62 -20.36 4.31 11.71
N LYS A 63 -21.42 4.39 10.89
CA LYS A 63 -21.32 4.73 9.46
C LYS A 63 -20.63 6.07 9.23
N GLN A 64 -20.97 7.09 10.02
CA GLN A 64 -20.33 8.41 9.92
C GLN A 64 -18.84 8.34 10.28
N LYS A 65 -18.49 7.61 11.35
CA LYS A 65 -17.09 7.38 11.72
C LYS A 65 -16.32 6.64 10.62
N ASP A 66 -16.90 5.61 10.05
CA ASP A 66 -16.30 4.83 8.96
C ASP A 66 -16.13 5.69 7.70
N LYS A 67 -17.12 6.54 7.38
CA LYS A 67 -17.03 7.51 6.28
C LYS A 67 -15.92 8.52 6.50
N CYS A 68 -15.79 9.08 7.70
CA CYS A 68 -14.71 10.01 8.04
C CYS A 68 -13.35 9.33 7.97
N GLN A 69 -13.22 8.10 8.49
CA GLN A 69 -11.98 7.34 8.42
C GLN A 69 -11.59 7.04 6.98
N LYS A 70 -12.56 6.64 6.15
CA LYS A 70 -12.35 6.42 4.73
C LYS A 70 -11.88 7.71 4.04
N ALA A 71 -12.59 8.82 4.24
CA ALA A 71 -12.21 10.10 3.66
C ALA A 71 -10.81 10.57 4.10
N TYR A 72 -10.45 10.34 5.36
CA TYR A 72 -9.11 10.61 5.87
C TYR A 72 -8.05 9.74 5.17
N ASN A 73 -8.30 8.44 5.08
CA ASN A 73 -7.40 7.51 4.40
C ASN A 73 -7.24 7.88 2.92
N ASP A 74 -8.34 8.20 2.23
CA ASP A 74 -8.33 8.60 0.83
C ASP A 74 -7.50 9.89 0.63
N GLY A 75 -7.70 10.90 1.49
CA GLY A 75 -6.93 12.14 1.46
C GLY A 75 -5.44 11.93 1.76
N TYR A 76 -5.12 11.03 2.70
CA TYR A 76 -3.74 10.66 3.00
C TYR A 76 -3.07 9.97 1.81
N GLN A 77 -3.74 9.01 1.18
CA GLN A 77 -3.20 8.32 0.00
C GLN A 77 -3.00 9.28 -1.18
N GLN A 78 -3.91 10.23 -1.37
CA GLN A 78 -3.74 11.28 -2.38
C GLN A 78 -2.51 12.15 -2.10
N ALA A 79 -2.34 12.60 -0.85
CA ALA A 79 -1.19 13.40 -0.45
C ALA A 79 0.14 12.64 -0.64
N VAL A 80 0.18 11.34 -0.32
CA VAL A 80 1.34 10.47 -0.58
C VAL A 80 1.60 10.38 -2.08
N SER A 81 0.58 10.16 -2.91
CA SER A 81 0.71 10.10 -4.37
C SER A 81 1.26 11.41 -4.95
N ASP A 82 0.70 12.55 -4.53
CA ASP A 82 1.13 13.88 -4.97
C ASP A 82 2.59 14.16 -4.55
N PHE A 83 2.95 13.78 -3.32
CA PHE A 83 4.32 13.87 -2.83
C PHE A 83 5.27 13.01 -3.68
N ARG A 84 4.94 11.74 -3.95
CA ARG A 84 5.78 10.85 -4.78
C ARG A 84 5.92 11.37 -6.21
N ALA A 85 4.84 11.88 -6.80
CA ALA A 85 4.86 12.48 -8.14
C ALA A 85 5.73 13.75 -8.19
N SER A 86 5.70 14.56 -7.14
CA SER A 86 6.60 15.71 -6.99
C SER A 86 8.05 15.25 -6.83
N MET A 87 8.31 14.32 -5.90
CA MET A 87 9.65 13.77 -5.64
C MET A 87 10.28 13.19 -6.89
N ARG A 88 9.54 12.42 -7.70
CA ARG A 88 10.05 11.86 -8.98
C ARG A 88 10.63 12.93 -9.92
N LYS A 89 10.14 14.18 -9.87
CA LYS A 89 10.67 15.29 -10.68
C LYS A 89 12.00 15.84 -10.12
N TRP A 90 12.19 15.75 -8.81
CA TRP A 90 13.29 16.40 -8.08
C TRP A 90 14.35 15.44 -7.55
N ILE A 91 14.10 14.14 -7.56
CA ILE A 91 14.95 13.08 -6.99
C ILE A 91 16.39 13.09 -7.55
N VAL A 92 16.59 13.71 -8.71
CA VAL A 92 17.90 13.86 -9.37
C VAL A 92 18.81 14.89 -8.67
N PHE A 93 18.31 15.62 -7.66
CA PHE A 93 19.03 16.73 -7.00
C PHE A 93 19.38 16.50 -5.52
N GLY A 94 18.97 15.37 -4.92
CA GLY A 94 19.28 15.05 -3.53
C GLY A 94 19.33 13.55 -3.32
N TYR A 95 20.43 13.05 -2.76
CA TYR A 95 20.67 11.62 -2.57
C TYR A 95 21.07 11.35 -1.13
N GLU A 96 20.39 10.41 -0.48
CA GLU A 96 20.75 9.97 0.87
C GLU A 96 21.89 8.95 0.84
N LYS A 97 21.83 8.05 -0.14
CA LYS A 97 22.80 6.97 -0.33
C LYS A 97 23.16 6.86 -1.80
N SER A 98 24.37 6.37 -2.05
CA SER A 98 24.88 6.12 -3.39
C SER A 98 25.74 4.87 -3.38
N GLY A 99 25.80 4.18 -4.51
CA GLY A 99 26.70 3.06 -4.71
C GLY A 99 26.96 2.85 -6.19
N SER A 100 27.57 1.72 -6.51
CA SER A 100 27.91 1.38 -7.89
C SER A 100 27.47 -0.03 -8.23
N ILE A 101 26.89 -0.19 -9.41
CA ILE A 101 26.51 -1.47 -9.97
C ILE A 101 27.60 -1.96 -10.90
N LYS A 102 28.21 -3.10 -10.57
CA LYS A 102 29.12 -3.76 -11.51
C LYS A 102 28.34 -4.52 -12.56
N ARG A 103 28.76 -4.37 -13.81
CA ARG A 103 28.18 -5.09 -14.96
C ARG A 103 28.24 -6.60 -14.80
N SER A 104 29.30 -7.12 -14.18
CA SER A 104 29.44 -8.55 -13.90
C SER A 104 28.42 -9.04 -12.88
N GLU A 105 28.16 -8.27 -11.82
CA GLU A 105 27.18 -8.62 -10.78
C GLU A 105 25.76 -8.54 -11.33
N PHE A 106 25.45 -7.53 -12.15
CA PHE A 106 24.19 -7.46 -12.88
C PHE A 106 23.93 -8.72 -13.72
N ARG A 107 24.95 -9.19 -14.46
CA ARG A 107 24.83 -10.40 -15.29
C ARG A 107 24.62 -11.68 -14.48
N GLN A 108 25.10 -11.74 -13.24
CA GLN A 108 24.90 -12.89 -12.36
C GLN A 108 23.48 -12.96 -11.79
N ILE A 109 22.86 -11.81 -11.55
CA ILE A 109 21.55 -11.69 -10.89
C ILE A 109 20.40 -11.53 -11.91
N ALA A 110 20.72 -11.21 -13.16
CA ALA A 110 19.74 -11.03 -14.21
C ALA A 110 18.79 -12.23 -14.38
N PRO A 111 17.45 -12.03 -14.40
CA PRO A 111 16.46 -13.10 -14.52
C PRO A 111 16.47 -13.74 -15.90
N LEU A 112 16.95 -13.01 -16.92
CA LEU A 112 17.11 -13.52 -18.27
C LEU A 112 18.60 -13.70 -18.56
N ASN A 113 19.00 -14.94 -18.81
CA ASN A 113 20.37 -15.28 -19.16
C ASN A 113 20.48 -15.58 -20.65
N SER A 114 20.51 -14.52 -21.48
CA SER A 114 20.70 -14.65 -22.93
C SER A 114 21.54 -13.52 -23.50
N ASP A 115 22.31 -13.81 -24.55
CA ASP A 115 23.16 -12.81 -25.21
C ASP A 115 22.36 -11.65 -25.78
N ASN A 116 21.17 -11.91 -26.32
CA ASN A 116 20.30 -10.87 -26.88
C ASN A 116 19.80 -9.92 -25.78
N TYR A 117 19.42 -10.46 -24.62
CA TYR A 117 19.06 -9.65 -23.46
C TYR A 117 20.24 -8.79 -22.99
N PHE A 118 21.41 -9.38 -22.83
CA PHE A 118 22.57 -8.60 -22.36
C PHE A 118 23.06 -7.57 -23.37
N LYS A 119 22.95 -7.84 -24.68
CA LYS A 119 23.19 -6.83 -25.73
C LYS A 119 22.18 -5.68 -25.62
N PHE A 120 20.91 -5.99 -25.38
CA PHE A 120 19.88 -4.98 -25.17
C PHE A 120 20.20 -4.10 -23.95
N VAL A 121 20.50 -4.70 -22.80
CA VAL A 121 20.88 -3.95 -21.59
C VAL A 121 22.14 -3.13 -21.81
N ASP A 122 23.18 -3.70 -22.42
CA ASP A 122 24.41 -2.98 -22.72
C ASP A 122 24.11 -1.76 -23.59
N GLN A 123 23.33 -1.90 -24.66
CA GLN A 123 22.97 -0.79 -25.55
C GLN A 123 22.19 0.33 -24.84
N HIS A 124 21.25 -0.03 -23.96
CA HIS A 124 20.34 0.93 -23.33
C HIS A 124 20.90 1.53 -22.03
N TYR A 125 21.96 0.94 -21.47
CA TYR A 125 22.50 1.31 -20.17
C TYR A 125 24.03 1.37 -20.13
N PHE A 126 24.73 0.22 -20.06
CA PHE A 126 26.18 0.21 -19.80
C PHE A 126 27.00 0.88 -20.91
N ALA A 127 26.57 0.80 -22.16
CA ALA A 127 27.17 1.44 -23.34
C ALA A 127 26.43 2.71 -23.77
N ARG A 128 25.47 3.22 -22.99
CA ARG A 128 24.75 4.44 -23.35
C ARG A 128 25.72 5.62 -23.42
N GLY A 129 25.75 6.28 -24.59
CA GLY A 129 26.63 7.42 -24.88
C GLY A 129 28.10 7.10 -25.06
N VAL A 130 28.51 5.82 -25.18
CA VAL A 130 29.91 5.41 -25.37
C VAL A 130 30.03 4.20 -26.30
N ALA A 131 31.21 4.01 -26.89
CA ALA A 131 31.45 2.91 -27.84
C ALA A 131 31.55 1.52 -27.18
N LYS A 132 32.02 1.44 -25.93
CA LYS A 132 32.22 0.16 -25.20
C LYS A 132 31.41 0.16 -23.90
N PRO A 133 30.75 -0.96 -23.52
CA PRO A 133 30.03 -1.05 -22.25
C PRO A 133 30.95 -0.76 -21.06
N ARG A 134 30.49 0.09 -20.15
CA ARG A 134 31.16 0.37 -18.88
C ARG A 134 31.17 -0.87 -17.99
N GLN A 135 32.21 -1.02 -17.17
CA GLN A 135 32.31 -2.11 -16.19
C GLN A 135 31.50 -1.84 -14.93
N SER A 136 31.28 -0.57 -14.59
CA SER A 136 30.48 -0.13 -13.46
C SER A 136 29.71 1.14 -13.80
N THR A 137 28.58 1.35 -13.13
CA THR A 137 27.73 2.53 -13.23
C THR A 137 27.19 2.91 -11.86
N ASP A 138 27.07 4.20 -11.57
CA ASP A 138 26.56 4.65 -10.28
C ASP A 138 25.04 4.56 -10.20
N TYR A 139 24.53 4.38 -8.99
CA TYR A 139 23.13 4.56 -8.64
C TYR A 139 23.01 5.46 -7.41
N PHE A 140 21.84 6.05 -7.26
CA PHE A 140 21.48 6.83 -6.08
C PHE A 140 20.18 6.33 -5.48
N TYR A 141 20.04 6.49 -4.16
CA TYR A 141 18.85 6.12 -3.41
C TYR A 141 18.42 7.27 -2.48
N SER A 142 17.13 7.60 -2.51
CA SER A 142 16.49 8.52 -1.56
C SER A 142 14.99 8.26 -1.49
N GLU A 143 14.40 8.30 -0.30
CA GLU A 143 12.94 8.21 -0.07
C GLU A 143 12.22 7.05 -0.81
N GLY A 144 12.89 5.90 -0.96
CA GLY A 144 12.34 4.74 -1.67
C GLY A 144 12.43 4.83 -3.20
N PHE A 145 13.28 5.71 -3.73
CA PHE A 145 13.56 5.81 -5.16
C PHE A 145 14.99 5.38 -5.46
N PHE A 146 15.15 4.48 -6.42
CA PHE A 146 16.43 4.21 -7.06
C PHE A 146 16.56 5.03 -8.35
N CYS A 147 17.66 5.75 -8.47
CA CYS A 147 17.97 6.57 -9.63
C CYS A 147 19.24 6.05 -10.31
N TYR A 148 19.14 5.86 -11.63
CA TYR A 148 20.23 5.40 -12.48
C TYR A 148 20.51 6.44 -13.57
N PRO A 149 21.45 7.38 -13.32
CA PRO A 149 21.60 8.60 -14.12
C PRO A 149 21.89 8.32 -15.60
N ILE A 150 22.74 7.32 -15.88
CA ILE A 150 23.17 6.97 -17.24
C ILE A 150 21.98 6.57 -18.11
N GLY A 151 21.01 5.84 -17.53
CA GLY A 151 19.79 5.43 -18.21
C GLY A 151 18.67 6.48 -18.16
N SER A 152 18.81 7.52 -17.33
CA SER A 152 17.69 8.36 -16.89
C SER A 152 16.53 7.53 -16.33
N ILE A 153 16.87 6.44 -15.61
CA ILE A 153 15.88 5.51 -15.04
C ILE A 153 15.65 5.90 -13.59
N VAL A 154 14.38 6.01 -13.22
CA VAL A 154 13.93 6.21 -11.84
C VAL A 154 12.94 5.10 -11.52
N ILE A 155 13.23 4.35 -10.47
CA ILE A 155 12.41 3.24 -9.98
C ILE A 155 11.89 3.60 -8.60
N ASP A 156 10.59 3.48 -8.42
CA ASP A 156 9.91 3.70 -7.15
C ASP A 156 9.65 2.34 -6.50
N THR A 157 10.18 2.12 -5.29
CA THR A 157 10.01 0.84 -4.57
C THR A 157 8.57 0.61 -4.08
N GLN A 158 7.66 1.57 -4.23
CA GLN A 158 6.24 1.39 -3.92
C GLN A 158 5.39 1.02 -5.14
N GLU A 159 5.96 1.09 -6.34
CA GLU A 159 5.25 0.74 -7.58
C GLU A 159 5.40 -0.75 -7.90
N SER A 160 4.35 -1.35 -8.45
CA SER A 160 4.42 -2.73 -8.95
C SER A 160 5.22 -2.78 -10.26
N PRO A 161 6.09 -3.79 -10.47
CA PRO A 161 6.34 -4.95 -9.60
C PRO A 161 7.46 -4.76 -8.56
N TYR A 162 8.02 -3.55 -8.44
CA TYR A 162 9.19 -3.29 -7.59
C TYR A 162 8.90 -3.38 -6.08
N ASN A 163 7.66 -3.12 -5.67
CA ASN A 163 7.24 -3.24 -4.29
C ASN A 163 7.34 -4.66 -3.73
N GLU A 164 7.02 -5.67 -4.54
CA GLU A 164 7.13 -7.08 -4.16
C GLU A 164 8.60 -7.43 -3.91
N ILE A 165 9.48 -7.08 -4.86
CA ILE A 165 10.94 -7.29 -4.73
C ILE A 165 11.47 -6.55 -3.49
N TYR A 166 11.05 -5.31 -3.28
CA TYR A 166 11.54 -4.50 -2.16
C TYR A 166 11.11 -5.10 -0.83
N GLU A 167 9.85 -5.48 -0.65
CA GLU A 167 9.38 -6.05 0.62
C GLU A 167 10.02 -7.41 0.93
N GLU A 168 10.29 -8.23 -0.09
CA GLU A 168 10.96 -9.53 0.07
C GLU A 168 12.45 -9.38 0.39
N GLU A 169 13.13 -8.38 -0.21
CA GLU A 169 14.59 -8.31 -0.21
C GLU A 169 15.15 -7.08 0.52
N LYS A 170 14.32 -6.25 1.19
CA LYS A 170 14.72 -4.98 1.83
C LYS A 170 15.86 -5.08 2.84
N ASP A 171 16.09 -6.26 3.40
CA ASP A 171 17.16 -6.52 4.38
C ASP A 171 18.52 -6.81 3.70
N LEU A 172 18.55 -6.95 2.37
CA LEU A 172 19.78 -7.07 1.61
C LEU A 172 20.59 -5.76 1.59
N HIS A 173 21.87 -5.89 1.21
CA HIS A 173 22.71 -4.73 0.94
C HIS A 173 22.10 -3.87 -0.20
N LEU A 174 22.20 -2.55 -0.05
CA LEU A 174 21.59 -1.59 -0.97
C LEU A 174 22.05 -1.77 -2.42
N ASP A 175 23.33 -2.13 -2.64
CA ASP A 175 23.86 -2.42 -3.98
C ASP A 175 23.12 -3.60 -4.62
N THR A 176 22.83 -4.65 -3.85
CA THR A 176 22.11 -5.83 -4.34
C THR A 176 20.67 -5.46 -4.69
N LEU A 177 20.00 -4.68 -3.84
CA LEU A 177 18.68 -4.15 -4.13
C LEU A 177 18.67 -3.30 -5.40
N ALA A 178 19.64 -2.40 -5.57
CA ALA A 178 19.76 -1.59 -6.78
C ALA A 178 19.91 -2.48 -8.03
N ILE A 179 20.71 -3.54 -7.96
CA ILE A 179 20.85 -4.48 -9.07
C ILE A 179 19.53 -5.19 -9.36
N LEU A 180 18.81 -5.68 -8.34
CA LEU A 180 17.52 -6.36 -8.50
C LEU A 180 16.48 -5.44 -9.15
N MET A 181 16.37 -4.19 -8.68
CA MET A 181 15.45 -3.20 -9.25
C MET A 181 15.77 -2.92 -10.71
N LEU A 182 17.04 -2.64 -11.03
CA LEU A 182 17.48 -2.37 -12.39
C LEU A 182 17.28 -3.58 -13.31
N SER A 183 17.51 -4.78 -12.77
CA SER A 183 17.36 -6.05 -13.47
C SER A 183 15.92 -6.32 -13.86
N GLU A 184 14.98 -6.07 -12.95
CA GLU A 184 13.55 -6.20 -13.23
C GLU A 184 13.08 -5.17 -14.26
N TYR A 185 13.53 -3.92 -14.15
CA TYR A 185 13.26 -2.87 -15.14
C TYR A 185 13.67 -3.31 -16.56
N PHE A 186 14.87 -3.88 -16.71
CA PHE A 186 15.34 -4.33 -18.01
C PHE A 186 14.66 -5.60 -18.49
N ARG A 187 14.28 -6.52 -17.59
CA ARG A 187 13.47 -7.70 -17.95
C ARG A 187 12.17 -7.27 -18.62
N LEU A 188 11.44 -6.34 -18.01
CA LEU A 188 10.18 -5.81 -18.54
C LEU A 188 10.40 -5.08 -19.86
N SER A 189 11.36 -4.17 -19.91
CA SER A 189 11.69 -3.38 -21.11
C SER A 189 12.07 -4.28 -22.30
N TYR A 190 12.80 -5.36 -22.05
CA TYR A 190 13.20 -6.30 -23.10
C TYR A 190 12.03 -7.14 -23.60
N ILE A 191 11.14 -7.60 -22.71
CA ILE A 191 9.92 -8.33 -23.09
C ILE A 191 9.03 -7.46 -23.97
N GLU A 192 8.87 -6.19 -23.62
CA GLU A 192 8.11 -5.21 -24.40
C GLU A 192 8.73 -5.00 -25.80
N ALA A 193 10.04 -4.74 -25.87
CA ALA A 193 10.74 -4.58 -27.15
C ALA A 193 10.59 -5.79 -28.10
N ILE A 194 10.61 -7.02 -27.56
CA ILE A 194 10.39 -8.23 -28.36
C ILE A 194 8.94 -8.32 -28.87
N LYS A 195 7.95 -7.95 -28.05
CA LYS A 195 6.53 -7.98 -28.45
C LYS A 195 6.29 -7.06 -29.64
N ASP A 196 6.81 -5.84 -29.57
CA ASP A 196 6.65 -4.85 -30.64
C ASP A 196 7.31 -5.31 -31.95
N THR A 197 8.49 -5.92 -31.85
CA THR A 197 9.20 -6.47 -33.02
C THR A 197 8.38 -7.58 -33.70
N LYS A 198 7.67 -8.42 -32.93
CA LYS A 198 6.81 -9.50 -33.49
C LYS A 198 5.52 -8.99 -34.12
N ILE A 199 4.97 -7.86 -33.67
CA ILE A 199 3.78 -7.25 -34.25
C ILE A 199 4.10 -6.69 -35.64
N VAL A 200 5.25 -6.01 -35.78
CA VAL A 200 5.69 -5.42 -37.06
C VAL A 200 5.98 -6.47 -38.14
N ILE A 201 6.41 -7.68 -37.76
CA ILE A 201 6.66 -8.79 -38.70
C ILE A 201 5.36 -9.44 -39.17
N LYS A 202 4.28 -9.41 -38.37
CA LYS A 202 2.97 -9.97 -38.75
C LYS A 202 2.09 -9.03 -39.58
N SER A 203 2.45 -7.74 -39.66
CA SER A 203 1.71 -6.72 -40.41
C SER A 203 2.33 -6.40 -41.79
N LYS A 204 3.24 -7.25 -42.28
CA LYS A 204 3.81 -7.21 -43.63
C LYS A 204 3.48 -8.51 -44.35
#